data_AF-B3CV29-F1
#
_entry.id   AF-B3CV29-F1
#
_cell.length_a   1.000
_cell.length_b   1.000
_cell.length_c   1.000
_cell.angle_alpha   90.00
_cell.angle_beta   90.00
_cell.angle_gamma   90.00
#
_symmetry.space_group_name_H-M   'P 1'
#
loop_
_entity.id
_entity.type
_entity.pdbx_description
1 polymer ?
#
loop_
_entity_poly.entity_id
_entity_poly.type
_entity_poly.pdbx_seq_one_letter_code
_entity_poly.pdbx_strand_id
1 'polypeptide(L)'
;MHTLKTQIVLDKKTHKVICTNFFNGKKHDFRLFKESKILVHPKVKVITDTGYQVIQKIHNNSELPKKKSKKNPLTKNDKKNNRRLAGERVVNENVIGMQTVQNYC
;
A
#
# COMPACT_ATOMS: atom_id res chain seq x y z
N MET A 1 -0.23 -22.21 13.15
CA MET A 1 -0.38 -20.74 13.31
C MET A 1 -0.98 -20.16 12.04
N HIS A 2 -2.20 -19.61 12.11
CA HIS A 2 -2.84 -18.96 10.97
C HIS A 2 -2.52 -17.45 11.03
N THR A 3 -1.59 -16.99 10.20
CA THR A 3 -1.33 -15.56 10.05
C THR A 3 -2.49 -14.90 9.32
N LEU A 4 -2.89 -13.70 9.74
CA LEU A 4 -3.82 -12.85 8.99
C LEU A 4 -3.04 -11.76 8.25
N LYS A 5 -3.50 -11.43 7.04
CA LYS A 5 -3.04 -10.26 6.29
C LYS A 5 -4.17 -9.25 6.26
N THR A 6 -3.84 -8.00 6.54
CA THR A 6 -4.81 -6.90 6.50
C THR A 6 -4.39 -5.93 5.41
N GLN A 7 -5.31 -5.59 4.52
CA GLN A 7 -5.17 -4.47 3.59
C GLN A 7 -5.88 -3.26 4.19
N ILE A 8 -5.23 -2.10 4.16
CA ILE A 8 -5.78 -0.85 4.67
C ILE A 8 -5.62 0.25 3.62
N VAL A 9 -6.68 1.03 3.43
CA VAL A 9 -6.69 2.26 2.64
C VAL A 9 -6.94 3.42 3.58
N LEU A 10 -6.09 4.42 3.51
CA LEU A 10 -6.14 5.61 4.36
C LEU A 10 -6.22 6.86 3.49
N ASP A 11 -7.02 7.83 3.92
CA ASP A 11 -6.87 9.19 3.44
C ASP A 11 -5.68 9.83 4.16
N LYS A 12 -4.65 10.18 3.39
CA LYS A 12 -3.46 10.84 3.90
C LYS A 12 -3.75 12.23 4.47
N LYS A 13 -4.75 12.96 3.99
CA LYS A 13 -5.03 14.32 4.49
C LYS A 13 -5.70 14.30 5.85
N THR A 14 -6.65 13.39 6.04
CA THR A 14 -7.46 13.34 7.27
C THR A 14 -7.00 12.25 8.23
N HIS A 15 -6.02 11.42 7.84
CA HIS A 15 -5.58 10.21 8.55
C HIS A 15 -6.73 9.24 8.88
N LYS A 16 -7.81 9.28 8.10
CA LYS A 16 -8.97 8.41 8.30
C LYS A 16 -8.77 7.12 7.52
N VAL A 17 -9.13 6.00 8.13
CA VAL A 17 -9.27 4.73 7.41
C VAL A 17 -10.51 4.83 6.53
N ILE A 18 -10.31 4.60 5.23
CA ILE A 18 -11.36 4.51 4.24
C ILE A 18 -11.87 3.07 4.15
N CYS A 19 -10.95 2.11 4.24
CA CYS A 19 -11.23 0.69 4.01
C CYS A 19 -10.18 -0.19 4.70
N THR A 20 -10.60 -1.31 5.27
CA THR A 20 -9.85 -2.36 5.95
C THR A 20 -10.41 -3.70 5.51
N ASN A 21 -9.58 -4.56 4.93
CA ASN A 21 -10.02 -5.90 4.49
C ASN A 21 -9.06 -6.98 5.03
N PHE A 22 -9.62 -8.07 5.55
CA PHE A 22 -8.91 -9.11 6.26
C PHE A 22 -8.86 -10.40 5.44
N PHE A 23 -7.67 -10.99 5.39
CA PHE A 23 -7.42 -12.16 4.56
C PHE A 23 -6.56 -13.17 5.30
N ASN A 24 -6.70 -14.43 4.90
CA ASN A 24 -5.78 -15.48 5.35
C ASN A 24 -4.36 -15.21 4.81
N GLY A 25 -3.36 -15.27 5.67
CA GLY A 25 -2.00 -14.81 5.41
C GLY A 25 -1.24 -15.60 4.35
N LYS A 26 -1.77 -16.75 3.93
CA LYS A 26 -1.23 -17.54 2.80
C LYS A 26 -1.48 -16.88 1.43
N LYS A 27 -2.35 -15.87 1.32
CA LYS A 27 -2.65 -15.20 0.05
C LYS A 27 -1.56 -14.19 -0.33
N HIS A 28 -1.28 -14.06 -1.63
CA HIS A 28 -0.38 -13.03 -2.18
C HIS A 28 -1.03 -11.63 -2.15
N ASP A 29 -0.25 -10.60 -1.88
CA ASP A 29 -0.72 -9.23 -1.66
C ASP A 29 -1.51 -8.67 -2.85
N PHE A 30 -1.07 -8.95 -4.08
CA PHE A 30 -1.79 -8.50 -5.28
C PHE A 30 -3.15 -9.17 -5.45
N ARG A 31 -3.30 -10.42 -4.99
CA ARG A 31 -4.60 -11.11 -4.99
C ARG A 31 -5.56 -10.43 -4.01
N LEU A 32 -5.04 -9.96 -2.87
CA LEU A 32 -5.83 -9.21 -1.88
C LEU A 32 -6.43 -7.93 -2.49
N PHE A 33 -5.63 -7.18 -3.25
CA PHE A 33 -6.11 -5.98 -3.95
C PHE A 33 -7.19 -6.26 -4.99
N LYS A 34 -7.08 -7.36 -5.74
CA LYS A 34 -8.13 -7.74 -6.69
C LYS A 34 -9.42 -8.15 -5.99
N GLU A 35 -9.30 -8.89 -4.90
CA GLU A 35 -10.44 -9.39 -4.13
C GLU A 35 -11.14 -8.29 -3.33
N SER A 36 -10.41 -7.25 -2.89
CA SER A 36 -11.00 -6.12 -2.16
C SER A 36 -11.82 -5.17 -3.04
N LYS A 37 -11.71 -5.27 -4.37
CA LYS A 37 -12.50 -4.50 -5.36
C LYS A 37 -12.46 -2.98 -5.11
N ILE A 38 -11.37 -2.49 -4.52
CA ILE A 38 -11.20 -1.06 -4.24
C ILE A 38 -11.10 -0.32 -5.57
N LEU A 39 -12.05 0.59 -5.82
CA LEU A 39 -12.04 1.48 -6.96
C LEU A 39 -11.53 2.84 -6.51
N VAL A 40 -10.34 3.22 -6.97
CA VAL A 40 -9.78 4.55 -6.76
C VAL A 40 -9.99 5.37 -8.01
N HIS A 41 -10.46 6.61 -7.85
CA HIS A 41 -10.64 7.51 -8.97
C HIS A 41 -9.27 7.75 -9.68
N PRO A 42 -9.18 7.66 -11.03
CA PRO A 42 -7.93 7.79 -11.78
C PRO A 42 -7.06 9.04 -11.49
N LYS A 43 -7.67 10.13 -11.00
CA LYS A 43 -6.99 11.39 -10.67
C LYS A 43 -6.42 11.40 -9.25
N VAL A 44 -6.86 10.50 -8.38
CA VAL A 44 -6.35 10.40 -7.01
C VAL A 44 -5.00 9.70 -7.06
N LYS A 45 -4.03 10.27 -6.35
CA LYS A 45 -2.70 9.68 -6.24
C LYS A 45 -2.70 8.59 -5.18
N VAL A 46 -2.26 7.39 -5.54
CA VAL A 46 -2.18 6.26 -4.62
C VAL A 46 -0.73 5.98 -4.28
N ILE A 47 -0.43 5.76 -3.01
CA ILE A 47 0.89 5.33 -2.56
C ILE A 47 0.75 3.93 -2.00
N THR A 48 1.57 3.00 -2.49
CA THR A 48 1.46 1.59 -2.10
C THR A 48 2.82 0.97 -1.79
N ASP A 49 2.75 -0.19 -1.14
CA ASP A 49 3.92 -1.00 -0.80
C ASP A 49 4.52 -1.68 -2.03
N THR A 50 5.77 -2.12 -1.91
CA THR A 50 6.43 -2.88 -2.98
C THR A 50 5.76 -4.22 -3.30
N GLY A 51 4.83 -4.71 -2.48
CA GLY A 51 4.00 -5.87 -2.79
C GLY A 51 2.99 -5.61 -3.92
N TYR A 52 2.70 -4.34 -4.20
CA TYR A 52 1.70 -3.90 -5.18
C TYR A 52 2.30 -3.40 -6.49
N GLN A 53 3.48 -3.86 -6.91
CA GLN A 53 4.14 -3.35 -8.14
C GLN A 53 3.26 -3.35 -9.39
N VAL A 54 2.34 -4.31 -9.49
CA VAL A 54 1.45 -4.45 -10.65
C VAL A 54 0.30 -3.44 -10.62
N ILE A 55 0.09 -2.70 -9.52
CA ILE A 55 -1.01 -1.73 -9.38
C ILE A 55 -0.92 -0.59 -10.40
N GLN A 56 0.28 -0.22 -10.84
CA GLN A 56 0.46 0.80 -11.88
C GLN A 56 -0.22 0.43 -13.20
N LYS A 57 -0.43 -0.86 -13.49
CA LYS A 57 -1.17 -1.31 -14.68
C LYS A 57 -2.69 -1.10 -14.56
N ILE A 58 -3.19 -0.97 -13.34
CA ILE A 58 -4.61 -0.79 -13.03
C ILE A 58 -4.91 0.69 -12.77
N HIS A 59 -3.99 1.38 -12.09
CA HIS A 59 -4.10 2.78 -11.72
C HIS A 59 -2.78 3.50 -11.99
N ASN A 60 -2.72 4.24 -13.11
CA ASN A 60 -1.50 4.89 -13.57
C ASN A 60 -0.97 5.94 -12.58
N ASN A 61 -1.85 6.59 -11.80
CA ASN A 61 -1.47 7.60 -10.81
C ASN A 61 -1.05 6.95 -9.46
N SER A 62 -0.23 5.91 -9.53
CA SER A 62 0.31 5.18 -8.38
C SER A 62 1.80 5.43 -8.20
N GLU A 63 2.20 5.89 -7.02
CA GLU A 63 3.59 5.94 -6.57
C GLU A 63 3.96 4.69 -5.77
N LEU A 64 5.09 4.08 -6.16
CA LEU A 64 5.64 2.88 -5.57
C LEU A 64 7.13 3.11 -5.27
N PRO A 65 7.66 2.55 -4.18
CA PRO A 65 9.10 2.50 -3.97
C PRO A 65 9.76 1.70 -5.10
N LYS A 66 10.84 2.25 -5.66
CA LYS A 66 11.61 1.55 -6.68
C LYS A 66 12.38 0.40 -6.04
N LYS A 67 12.19 -0.81 -6.57
CA LYS A 67 12.92 -1.99 -6.10
C LYS A 67 14.32 -2.02 -6.70
N LYS A 68 15.33 -2.25 -5.86
CA LYS A 68 16.70 -2.52 -6.31
C LYS A 68 16.74 -3.88 -7.02
N SER A 69 17.38 -3.97 -8.18
CA SER A 69 17.72 -5.25 -8.80
C SER A 69 19.21 -5.31 -9.13
N LYS A 70 19.73 -6.50 -9.41
CA LYS A 70 21.16 -6.70 -9.75
C LYS A 70 21.55 -5.91 -11.00
N LYS A 71 20.64 -5.79 -11.98
CA LYS A 71 20.85 -5.06 -13.23
C LYS A 71 20.49 -3.58 -13.13
N ASN A 72 19.60 -3.20 -12.21
CA ASN A 72 19.12 -1.83 -12.03
C ASN A 72 19.33 -1.38 -10.57
N PRO A 73 20.55 -0.90 -10.23
CA PRO A 73 20.80 -0.31 -8.92
C PRO A 73 20.01 0.98 -8.70
N LEU A 74 19.72 1.30 -7.45
CA LEU A 74 19.03 2.55 -7.09
C LEU A 74 19.97 3.74 -7.22
N THR A 75 19.57 4.74 -8.00
CA THR A 75 20.25 6.03 -8.07
C THR A 75 20.09 6.81 -6.76
N LYS A 76 20.88 7.88 -6.57
CA LYS A 76 20.71 8.78 -5.41
C LYS A 76 19.29 9.36 -5.35
N ASN A 77 18.71 9.70 -6.49
CA ASN A 77 17.35 10.22 -6.58
C ASN A 77 16.31 9.15 -6.22
N ASP A 78 16.47 7.92 -6.70
CA ASP A 78 15.60 6.80 -6.33
C ASP A 78 15.61 6.55 -4.82
N LYS A 79 16.79 6.61 -4.19
CA LYS A 79 16.91 6.48 -2.73
C LYS A 79 16.20 7.61 -1.98
N LYS A 80 16.34 8.85 -2.45
CA LYS A 80 15.65 10.02 -1.86
C LYS A 80 14.13 9.88 -1.98
N ASN A 81 13.63 9.46 -3.14
CA ASN A 81 12.21 9.22 -3.35
C ASN A 81 11.69 8.05 -2.51
N ASN A 82 12.41 6.93 -2.46
CA ASN A 82 12.03 5.81 -1.60
C ASN A 82 12.00 6.20 -0.11
N ARG A 83 12.91 7.06 0.35
CA ARG A 83 12.89 7.60 1.72
C ARG A 83 11.67 8.48 1.97
N ARG A 84 11.33 9.37 1.03
CA ARG A 84 10.09 10.18 1.09
C ARG A 84 8.86 9.28 1.21
N LEU A 85 8.75 8.29 0.31
CA LEU A 85 7.63 7.33 0.32
C LEU A 85 7.58 6.50 1.60
N ALA A 86 8.73 6.11 2.16
CA ALA A 86 8.78 5.41 3.44
C ALA A 86 8.25 6.29 4.58
N GLY A 87 8.64 7.57 4.65
CA GLY A 87 8.11 8.52 5.64
C GLY A 87 6.59 8.73 5.52
N GLU A 88 6.08 8.76 4.29
CA GLU A 88 4.64 8.85 4.05
C GLU A 88 3.87 7.59 4.49
N ARG A 89 4.53 6.42 4.52
CA ARG A 89 3.94 5.15 4.96
C ARG A 89 3.95 4.96 6.48
N VAL A 90 4.81 5.64 7.23
CA VAL A 90 4.85 5.55 8.71
C VAL A 90 3.49 5.88 9.33
N VAL A 91 2.74 6.81 8.72
CA VAL A 91 1.38 7.15 9.15
C VAL A 91 0.45 5.92 9.09
N ASN A 92 0.61 5.06 8.10
CA ASN A 92 -0.21 3.85 7.97
C ASN A 92 0.06 2.87 9.11
N GLU A 93 1.33 2.71 9.51
CA GLU A 93 1.73 1.85 10.62
C GLU A 93 1.19 2.37 11.97
N ASN A 94 1.26 3.67 12.19
CA ASN A 94 0.73 4.31 13.40
C ASN A 94 -0.78 4.13 13.52
N VAL A 95 -1.52 4.23 12.41
CA VAL A 95 -2.97 4.03 12.42
C VAL A 95 -3.33 2.56 12.66
N ILE A 96 -2.55 1.61 12.14
CA ILE A 96 -2.71 0.17 12.46
C ILE A 96 -2.54 -0.09 13.96
N GLY A 97 -1.54 0.53 14.58
CA GLY A 97 -1.27 0.35 16.02
C GLY A 97 -2.32 0.95 16.94
N MET A 98 -3.12 1.91 16.45
CA MET A 98 -4.08 2.68 17.27
C MET A 98 -5.53 2.20 17.13
N GLN A 99 -5.89 1.43 16.09
CA GLN A 99 -7.28 1.04 15.86
C GLN A 99 -7.64 -0.34 16.41
N THR A 100 -8.74 -0.39 17.16
CA THR A 100 -9.56 -1.59 17.35
C THR A 100 -10.25 -1.92 16.02
N VAL A 101 -9.92 -3.07 15.46
CA VAL A 101 -10.37 -3.64 14.19
C VAL A 101 -11.85 -3.32 13.88
N GLN A 102 -12.11 -2.43 12.91
CA GLN A 102 -13.42 -2.29 12.28
C GLN A 102 -13.34 -2.82 10.84
N ASN A 103 -14.35 -3.58 10.41
CA ASN A 103 -14.50 -4.03 9.02
C ASN A 103 -15.11 -2.89 8.20
N TYR A 104 -14.33 -2.27 7.31
CA TYR A 104 -14.87 -1.36 6.30
C TYR A 104 -14.36 -1.81 4.94
N CYS A 105 -15.27 -2.32 4.11
CA CYS A 105 -15.01 -3.32 3.05
C CYS A 105 -14.85 -4.76 3.59
#